data_AF-A0A9D5KVM7-F1
#
_entry.id   AF-A0A9D5KVM7-F1
#
_cell.length_a   1.000
_cell.length_b   1.000
_cell.length_c   1.000
_cell.angle_alpha   90.00
_cell.angle_beta   90.00
_cell.angle_gamma   90.00
#
_symmetry.space_group_name_H-M   'P 1'
#
loop_
_entity.id
_entity.type
_entity.pdbx_description
1 polymer ?
#
loop_
_entity_poly.entity_id
_entity_poly.type
_entity_poly.pdbx_seq_one_letter_code
_entity_poly.pdbx_strand_id
1 'polypeptide(L)'
;MTVRADEMARAVRVAIDMNKGDRPLIMEGDTDTLTLDEIIVSKLADAVRLVEMEAPHFMLESGHDLGDDDLFIGADGKGFLILPRDFMRLVSFRMSDWERTVFEAITESDPEYALQSSRFKGICGNPEKPVVAVVRRSEGKVLEFYSCKSDNAIVTQASYLPYPKIDPDGGIDVSRECYRAAVYRAAALVLGSMGDSLSTTMLEISKSLLT
;
A
#
# COMPACT_ATOMS: atom_id res chain seq x y z
N MET A 1 -3.38 -8.01 -8.38
CA MET A 1 -3.00 -8.97 -9.44
C MET A 1 -1.51 -9.25 -9.33
N THR A 2 -1.05 -10.42 -9.76
CA THR A 2 0.39 -10.75 -9.78
C THR A 2 0.93 -10.62 -11.21
N VAL A 3 1.98 -9.84 -11.40
CA VAL A 3 2.65 -9.65 -12.70
C VAL A 3 4.07 -10.17 -12.61
N ARG A 4 4.59 -10.67 -13.71
CA ARG A 4 6.00 -11.06 -13.83
C ARG A 4 6.91 -9.83 -13.78
N ALA A 5 7.92 -9.84 -12.93
CA ALA A 5 8.84 -8.71 -12.78
C ALA A 5 9.58 -8.38 -14.08
N ASP A 6 9.90 -9.39 -14.90
CA ASP A 6 10.50 -9.21 -16.23
C ASP A 6 9.53 -8.56 -17.23
N GLU A 7 8.25 -8.91 -17.19
CA GLU A 7 7.21 -8.27 -18.01
C GLU A 7 7.00 -6.80 -17.60
N MET A 8 6.95 -6.54 -16.29
CA MET A 8 6.83 -5.17 -15.78
C MET A 8 8.07 -4.35 -16.12
N ALA A 9 9.28 -4.91 -16.00
CA ALA A 9 10.52 -4.26 -16.40
C ALA A 9 10.53 -3.92 -17.89
N ARG A 10 10.05 -4.83 -18.75
CA ARG A 10 9.87 -4.57 -20.18
C ARG A 10 8.90 -3.42 -20.41
N ALA A 11 7.77 -3.37 -19.68
CA ALA A 11 6.82 -2.27 -19.78
C ALA A 11 7.43 -0.92 -19.36
N VAL A 12 8.31 -0.92 -18.33
CA VAL A 12 9.06 0.27 -17.92
C VAL A 12 9.99 0.75 -19.03
N ARG A 13 10.74 -0.14 -19.69
CA ARG A 13 11.59 0.25 -20.84
C ARG A 13 10.77 0.90 -21.95
N VAL A 14 9.68 0.26 -22.35
CA VAL A 14 8.78 0.80 -23.37
C VAL A 14 8.25 2.18 -22.96
N ALA A 15 7.90 2.38 -21.69
CA ALA A 15 7.46 3.68 -21.20
C ALA A 15 8.57 4.73 -21.33
N ILE A 16 9.81 4.40 -20.95
CA ILE A 16 10.96 5.32 -21.10
C ILE A 16 11.21 5.65 -22.57
N ASP A 17 11.27 4.65 -23.45
CA ASP A 17 11.52 4.81 -24.89
C ASP A 17 10.47 5.70 -25.56
N MET A 18 9.18 5.47 -25.26
CA MET A 18 8.08 6.22 -25.88
C MET A 18 8.03 7.70 -25.49
N ASN A 19 8.71 8.10 -24.41
CA ASN A 19 8.72 9.48 -23.93
C ASN A 19 10.09 10.14 -24.05
N LYS A 20 11.12 9.40 -24.47
CA LYS A 20 12.35 10.00 -25.01
C LYS A 20 12.07 10.44 -26.45
N GLY A 21 12.51 11.63 -26.81
CA GLY A 21 12.51 12.08 -28.22
C GLY A 21 13.46 11.24 -29.09
N ASP A 22 13.86 11.75 -30.26
CA ASP A 22 14.66 11.04 -31.29
C ASP A 22 16.08 10.55 -30.88
N ARG A 23 16.42 10.52 -29.59
CA ARG A 23 17.64 9.87 -29.08
C ARG A 23 17.28 8.48 -28.54
N PRO A 24 17.69 7.39 -29.23
CA PRO A 24 17.54 6.04 -28.70
C PRO A 24 18.21 5.93 -27.33
N LEU A 25 17.62 5.13 -26.42
CA LEU A 25 18.24 4.72 -25.16
C LEU A 25 19.59 3.99 -25.37
N ILE A 26 19.82 3.49 -26.59
CA ILE A 26 20.83 2.49 -26.91
C ILE A 26 21.90 3.15 -27.77
N MET A 27 23.02 3.55 -27.15
CA MET A 27 24.30 3.48 -27.85
C MET A 27 24.67 2.00 -27.91
N GLU A 28 24.79 1.46 -29.12
CA GLU A 28 25.21 0.07 -29.36
C GLU A 28 26.52 -0.23 -28.60
N GLY A 29 26.46 -1.06 -27.55
CA GLY A 29 27.64 -1.39 -26.76
C GLY A 29 27.39 -2.02 -25.38
N ASP A 30 26.61 -3.12 -25.34
CA ASP A 30 26.60 -4.29 -24.44
C ASP A 30 27.03 -4.22 -22.94
N THR A 31 27.14 -3.02 -22.34
CA THR A 31 27.54 -2.84 -20.94
C THR A 31 26.55 -1.96 -20.16
N ASP A 32 25.89 -1.00 -20.83
CA ASP A 32 24.89 -0.12 -20.21
C ASP A 32 23.47 -0.73 -20.16
N THR A 33 23.17 -1.74 -20.98
CA THR A 33 21.82 -2.34 -21.02
C THR A 33 21.59 -3.30 -19.86
N LEU A 34 22.60 -4.10 -19.48
CA LEU A 34 22.52 -4.98 -18.33
C LEU A 34 22.39 -4.18 -17.01
N THR A 35 23.10 -3.05 -16.91
CA THR A 35 23.02 -2.17 -15.74
C THR A 35 21.66 -1.48 -15.64
N LEU A 36 21.07 -1.06 -16.77
CA LEU A 36 19.73 -0.46 -16.78
C LEU A 36 18.66 -1.45 -16.30
N ASP A 37 18.76 -2.71 -16.71
CA ASP A 37 17.79 -3.75 -16.37
C ASP A 37 17.81 -4.09 -14.88
N GLU A 38 19.01 -4.21 -14.31
CA GLU A 38 19.21 -4.38 -12.88
C GLU A 38 18.65 -3.18 -12.10
N ILE A 39 18.88 -1.95 -12.58
CA ILE A 39 18.31 -0.74 -11.98
C ILE A 39 16.78 -0.79 -12.04
N ILE A 40 16.18 -1.11 -13.19
CA ILE A 40 14.72 -1.19 -13.34
C ILE A 40 14.13 -2.18 -12.34
N VAL A 41 14.64 -3.41 -12.30
CA VAL A 41 14.16 -4.46 -11.41
C VAL A 41 14.28 -4.02 -9.95
N SER A 42 15.40 -3.37 -9.57
CA SER A 42 15.61 -2.87 -8.21
C SER A 42 14.61 -1.78 -7.78
N LYS A 43 13.94 -1.10 -8.73
CA LYS A 43 12.98 -0.01 -8.45
C LYS A 43 11.52 -0.44 -8.54
N LEU A 44 11.20 -1.66 -9.02
CA LEU A 44 9.81 -2.08 -9.21
C LEU A 44 9.02 -2.12 -7.91
N ALA A 45 9.56 -2.76 -6.87
CA ALA A 45 8.89 -2.86 -5.57
C ALA A 45 8.66 -1.50 -4.92
N ASP A 46 9.66 -0.61 -4.97
CA ASP A 46 9.55 0.76 -4.47
C ASP A 46 8.50 1.57 -5.24
N ALA A 47 8.44 1.39 -6.57
CA ALA A 47 7.47 2.06 -7.42
C ALA A 47 6.03 1.63 -7.10
N VAL A 48 5.78 0.32 -6.98
CA VAL A 48 4.48 -0.21 -6.59
C VAL A 48 4.09 0.32 -5.22
N ARG A 49 5.01 0.26 -4.24
CA ARG A 49 4.78 0.76 -2.89
C ARG A 49 4.34 2.22 -2.89
N LEU A 50 5.04 3.09 -3.60
CA LEU A 50 4.71 4.52 -3.62
C LEU A 50 3.34 4.77 -4.24
N VAL A 51 3.03 4.09 -5.34
CA VAL A 51 1.75 4.24 -6.04
C VAL A 51 0.60 3.72 -5.19
N GLU A 52 0.71 2.53 -4.62
CA GLU A 52 -0.36 1.95 -3.81
C GLU A 52 -0.51 2.63 -2.44
N MET A 53 0.49 3.37 -1.96
CA MET A 53 0.34 4.25 -0.79
C MET A 53 -0.37 5.56 -1.12
N GLU A 54 -0.18 6.10 -2.32
CA GLU A 54 -0.79 7.35 -2.78
C GLU A 54 -2.19 7.15 -3.39
N ALA A 55 -2.49 5.95 -3.88
CA ALA A 55 -3.73 5.66 -4.60
C ALA A 55 -4.97 5.85 -3.71
N PRO A 56 -6.09 6.34 -4.26
CA PRO A 56 -7.35 6.36 -3.56
C PRO A 56 -7.86 4.92 -3.35
N HIS A 57 -8.65 4.72 -2.28
CA HIS A 57 -9.06 3.38 -1.84
C HIS A 57 -9.79 2.57 -2.93
N PHE A 58 -10.59 3.21 -3.78
CA PHE A 58 -11.35 2.51 -4.82
C PHE A 58 -10.47 1.90 -5.94
N MET A 59 -9.21 2.34 -6.06
CA MET A 59 -8.25 1.79 -7.02
C MET A 59 -7.45 0.60 -6.47
N LEU A 60 -7.55 0.35 -5.17
CA LEU A 60 -6.89 -0.78 -4.53
C LEU A 60 -7.74 -2.02 -4.71
N GLU A 61 -7.09 -3.13 -5.06
CA GLU A 61 -7.78 -4.43 -5.03
C GLU A 61 -8.07 -4.87 -3.60
N SER A 62 -8.87 -5.93 -3.43
CA SER A 62 -9.34 -6.41 -2.13
C SER A 62 -8.21 -6.74 -1.14
N GLY A 63 -6.97 -6.90 -1.60
CA GLY A 63 -5.79 -7.11 -0.77
C GLY A 63 -5.68 -8.53 -0.22
N HIS A 64 -4.77 -8.71 0.73
CA HIS A 64 -4.60 -9.93 1.50
C HIS A 64 -5.52 -9.91 2.72
N ASP A 65 -6.03 -11.07 3.11
CA ASP A 65 -6.80 -11.22 4.34
C ASP A 65 -5.87 -11.04 5.56
N LEU A 66 -6.31 -10.27 6.54
CA LEU A 66 -5.60 -10.14 7.82
C LEU A 66 -5.81 -11.35 8.73
N GLY A 67 -6.90 -12.11 8.53
CA GLY A 67 -7.35 -13.14 9.44
C GLY A 67 -7.82 -12.58 10.80
N ASP A 68 -8.18 -13.48 11.71
CA ASP A 68 -8.65 -13.16 13.07
C ASP A 68 -7.97 -13.98 14.16
N ASP A 69 -6.93 -14.77 13.82
CA ASP A 69 -6.23 -15.67 14.75
C ASP A 69 -5.60 -14.93 15.96
N ASP A 70 -5.12 -13.71 15.76
CA ASP A 70 -4.46 -12.87 16.77
C ASP A 70 -5.34 -11.71 17.25
N LEU A 71 -6.66 -11.90 17.25
CA LEU A 71 -7.64 -10.91 17.69
C LEU A 71 -7.84 -10.93 19.21
N PHE A 72 -7.73 -9.77 19.85
CA PHE A 72 -8.00 -9.58 21.27
C PHE A 72 -9.08 -8.52 21.46
N ILE A 73 -10.19 -8.88 22.13
CA ILE A 73 -11.26 -7.94 22.50
C ILE A 73 -11.40 -7.90 24.02
N GLY A 74 -11.34 -6.70 24.59
CA GLY A 74 -11.62 -6.44 25.99
C GLY A 74 -13.11 -6.27 26.26
N ALA A 75 -13.50 -6.45 27.52
CA ALA A 75 -14.89 -6.33 27.98
C ALA A 75 -15.51 -4.92 27.76
N ASP A 76 -14.68 -3.91 27.49
CA ASP A 76 -15.10 -2.54 27.18
C ASP A 76 -15.39 -2.30 25.68
N GLY A 77 -15.34 -3.36 24.87
CA GLY A 77 -15.57 -3.32 23.43
C GLY A 77 -14.40 -2.69 22.64
N LYS A 78 -13.23 -2.57 23.28
CA LYS A 78 -11.98 -2.14 22.65
C LYS A 78 -11.07 -3.34 22.49
N GLY A 79 -10.20 -3.31 21.51
CA GLY A 79 -9.33 -4.43 21.24
C GLY A 79 -8.25 -4.12 20.25
N PHE A 80 -7.50 -5.14 19.87
CA PHE A 80 -6.47 -5.03 18.85
C PHE A 80 -6.30 -6.35 18.11
N LEU A 81 -5.79 -6.24 16.89
CA LEU A 81 -5.36 -7.35 16.06
C LEU A 81 -3.85 -7.18 15.81
N ILE A 82 -3.06 -8.23 16.01
CA ILE A 82 -1.64 -8.18 15.66
C ILE A 82 -1.52 -8.14 14.13
N LEU A 83 -0.78 -7.16 13.60
CA LEU A 83 -0.63 -7.02 12.17
C LEU A 83 0.52 -7.89 11.64
N PRO A 84 0.38 -8.46 10.43
CA PRO A 84 1.46 -9.15 9.76
C PRO A 84 2.72 -8.27 9.63
N ARG A 85 3.89 -8.90 9.66
CA ARG A 85 5.18 -8.19 9.56
C ARG A 85 5.32 -7.39 8.26
N ASP A 86 4.68 -7.85 7.19
CA ASP A 86 4.67 -7.19 5.90
C ASP A 86 3.51 -6.21 5.73
N PHE A 87 2.72 -5.90 6.76
CA PHE A 87 1.63 -4.94 6.67
C PHE A 87 2.12 -3.55 6.23
N MET A 88 1.65 -3.11 5.05
CA MET A 88 1.91 -1.78 4.50
C MET A 88 0.72 -0.83 4.73
N ARG A 89 -0.46 -1.19 4.22
CA ARG A 89 -1.63 -0.30 4.19
C ARG A 89 -2.92 -1.05 4.49
N LEU A 90 -3.81 -0.46 5.29
CA LEU A 90 -5.16 -0.99 5.49
C LEU A 90 -5.97 -0.79 4.20
N VAL A 91 -6.66 -1.84 3.76
CA VAL A 91 -7.66 -1.76 2.70
C VAL A 91 -9.02 -1.64 3.36
N SER A 92 -9.44 -2.63 4.15
CA SER A 92 -10.75 -2.57 4.79
C SER A 92 -10.73 -3.27 6.14
N PHE A 93 -11.48 -2.76 7.11
CA PHE A 93 -11.68 -3.41 8.40
C PHE A 93 -13.10 -3.18 8.91
N ARG A 94 -13.77 -4.25 9.33
CA ARG A 94 -15.13 -4.20 9.85
C ARG A 94 -15.40 -5.31 10.86
N MET A 95 -15.87 -4.90 12.04
CA MET A 95 -16.44 -5.80 13.04
C MET A 95 -17.93 -6.05 12.76
N SER A 96 -18.43 -7.20 13.19
CA SER A 96 -19.80 -7.67 12.96
C SER A 96 -20.89 -6.74 13.47
N ASP A 97 -20.58 -5.94 14.49
CA ASP A 97 -21.52 -5.04 15.15
C ASP A 97 -21.39 -3.57 14.71
N TRP A 98 -20.54 -3.30 13.71
CA TRP A 98 -20.36 -1.97 13.11
C TRP A 98 -21.30 -1.72 11.95
N GLU A 99 -21.79 -0.48 11.85
CA GLU A 99 -22.63 -0.04 10.74
C GLU A 99 -21.80 0.37 9.51
N ARG A 100 -20.51 0.65 9.70
CA ARG A 100 -19.60 1.11 8.64
C ARG A 100 -18.29 0.32 8.63
N THR A 101 -17.77 0.10 7.43
CA THR A 101 -16.39 -0.37 7.22
C THR A 101 -15.43 0.80 7.37
N VAL A 102 -14.28 0.54 7.99
CA VAL A 102 -13.16 1.49 8.07
C VAL A 102 -12.18 1.18 6.94
N PHE A 103 -11.83 2.21 6.17
CA PHE A 103 -10.89 2.10 5.04
C PHE A 103 -9.55 2.79 5.31
N GLU A 104 -9.51 3.67 6.31
CA GLU A 104 -8.32 4.42 6.70
C GLU A 104 -8.09 4.27 8.19
N ALA A 105 -6.87 3.88 8.55
CA ALA A 105 -6.44 3.78 9.94
C ALA A 105 -5.68 5.06 10.34
N ILE A 106 -5.99 5.58 11.51
CA ILE A 106 -5.18 6.63 12.13
C ILE A 106 -3.90 6.01 12.73
N THR A 107 -3.01 6.85 13.22
CA THR A 107 -1.75 6.49 13.86
C THR A 107 -1.68 7.06 15.27
N GLU A 108 -0.73 6.56 16.07
CA GLU A 108 -0.45 7.08 17.41
C GLU A 108 -0.04 8.57 17.44
N SER A 109 0.35 9.14 16.29
CA SER A 109 0.66 10.57 16.13
C SER A 109 -0.54 11.46 15.81
N ASP A 110 -1.69 10.88 15.43
CA ASP A 110 -2.86 11.66 15.06
C ASP A 110 -3.58 12.24 16.29
N PRO A 111 -4.02 13.50 16.26
CA PRO A 111 -4.77 14.09 17.38
C PRO A 111 -6.02 13.29 17.76
N GLU A 112 -6.66 12.66 16.77
CA GLU A 112 -7.84 11.81 16.95
C GLU A 112 -7.55 10.55 17.77
N TYR A 113 -6.30 10.09 17.81
CA TYR A 113 -5.90 8.92 18.59
C TYR A 113 -6.05 9.18 20.09
N ALA A 114 -5.64 10.36 20.56
CA ALA A 114 -5.78 10.73 21.96
C ALA A 114 -7.25 10.73 22.43
N LEU A 115 -8.18 11.05 21.53
CA LEU A 115 -9.62 11.06 21.80
C LEU A 115 -10.17 9.66 22.08
N GLN A 116 -9.53 8.59 21.59
CA GLN A 116 -10.00 7.21 21.76
C GLN A 116 -9.91 6.70 23.21
N SER A 117 -9.08 7.35 24.03
CA SER A 117 -9.01 7.11 25.47
C SER A 117 -10.23 7.67 26.24
N SER A 118 -11.03 8.54 25.61
CA SER A 118 -12.20 9.15 26.23
C SER A 118 -13.27 8.11 26.59
N ARG A 119 -13.89 8.29 27.76
CA ARG A 119 -15.06 7.50 28.19
C ARG A 119 -16.34 7.87 27.44
N PHE A 120 -16.37 9.01 26.76
CA PHE A 120 -17.57 9.52 26.12
C PHE A 120 -17.64 9.05 24.66
N LYS A 121 -18.63 8.20 24.33
CA LYS A 121 -18.82 7.58 22.99
C LYS A 121 -19.12 8.56 21.85
N GLY A 122 -19.41 9.83 22.16
CA GLY A 122 -19.50 10.90 21.17
C GLY A 122 -18.16 11.56 20.83
N ILE A 123 -17.09 11.24 21.56
CA ILE A 123 -15.73 11.77 21.38
C ILE A 123 -14.80 10.67 20.85
N CYS A 124 -14.88 9.46 21.41
CA CYS A 124 -14.18 8.30 20.86
C CYS A 124 -15.00 7.63 19.76
N GLY A 125 -14.38 6.71 19.02
CA GLY A 125 -15.03 5.90 18.01
C GLY A 125 -16.25 5.13 18.57
N ASN A 126 -17.24 4.96 17.71
CA ASN A 126 -18.46 4.21 17.99
C ASN A 126 -18.84 3.32 16.79
N PRO A 127 -19.78 2.36 16.93
CA PRO A 127 -20.15 1.46 15.83
C PRO A 127 -20.64 2.16 14.56
N GLU A 128 -21.21 3.36 14.69
CA GLU A 128 -21.72 4.18 13.59
C GLU A 128 -20.61 5.00 12.90
N LYS A 129 -19.53 5.30 13.63
CA LYS A 129 -18.29 5.97 13.18
C LYS A 129 -17.09 5.25 13.78
N PRO A 130 -16.78 4.04 13.29
CA PRO A 130 -15.70 3.24 13.86
C PRO A 130 -14.35 3.87 13.58
N VAL A 131 -13.44 3.72 14.54
CA VAL A 131 -12.06 4.20 14.44
C VAL A 131 -11.14 3.03 14.70
N VAL A 132 -10.13 2.89 13.82
CA VAL A 132 -9.03 1.97 14.00
C VAL A 132 -7.71 2.71 13.93
N ALA A 133 -6.72 2.26 14.70
CA ALA A 133 -5.41 2.89 14.77
C ALA A 133 -4.30 1.87 14.58
N VAL A 134 -3.33 2.19 13.73
CA VAL A 134 -2.08 1.44 13.61
C VAL A 134 -1.10 1.95 14.65
N VAL A 135 -0.75 1.10 15.61
CA VAL A 135 0.03 1.45 16.81
C VAL A 135 1.19 0.47 16.99
N ARG A 136 2.28 0.90 17.63
CA ARG A 136 3.38 0.02 18.02
C ARG A 136 3.21 -0.43 19.47
N ARG A 137 3.23 -1.74 19.69
CA ARG A 137 3.23 -2.38 21.02
C ARG A 137 4.44 -3.30 21.19
N SER A 138 4.59 -3.89 22.38
CA SER A 138 5.64 -4.85 22.70
C SER A 138 5.66 -6.06 21.76
N GLU A 139 4.49 -6.48 21.29
CA GLU A 139 4.28 -7.63 20.42
C GLU A 139 4.58 -7.30 18.93
N GLY A 140 4.65 -6.02 18.57
CA GLY A 140 4.87 -5.56 17.20
C GLY A 140 3.90 -4.44 16.80
N LYS A 141 3.64 -4.33 15.49
CA LYS A 141 2.63 -3.41 14.97
C LYS A 141 1.25 -4.06 15.13
N VAL A 142 0.28 -3.30 15.64
CA VAL A 142 -1.09 -3.78 15.85
C VAL A 142 -2.09 -2.82 15.23
N LEU A 143 -3.29 -3.32 14.95
CA LEU A 143 -4.46 -2.53 14.60
C LEU A 143 -5.39 -2.48 15.81
N GLU A 144 -5.37 -1.37 16.54
CA GLU A 144 -6.31 -1.13 17.63
C GLU A 144 -7.68 -0.72 17.08
N PHE A 145 -8.76 -1.16 17.73
CA PHE A 145 -10.13 -0.76 17.43
C PHE A 145 -10.88 -0.44 18.72
N TYR A 146 -11.80 0.53 18.67
CA TYR A 146 -12.36 1.16 19.88
C TYR A 146 -13.89 1.08 20.01
N SER A 147 -14.55 0.44 19.04
CA SER A 147 -15.95 0.71 18.73
C SER A 147 -16.90 -0.49 18.84
N CYS A 148 -16.50 -1.64 19.37
CA CYS A 148 -17.41 -2.77 19.49
C CYS A 148 -18.48 -2.54 20.57
N LYS A 149 -19.67 -3.11 20.35
CA LYS A 149 -20.80 -3.15 21.29
C LYS A 149 -20.64 -4.28 22.30
N SER A 150 -19.94 -5.35 21.95
CA SER A 150 -19.67 -6.51 22.80
C SER A 150 -18.27 -7.09 22.52
N ASP A 151 -17.76 -7.81 23.50
CA ASP A 151 -16.59 -8.69 23.42
C ASP A 151 -16.78 -9.95 22.54
N ASN A 152 -18.01 -10.27 22.13
CA ASN A 152 -18.31 -11.36 21.19
C ASN A 152 -18.35 -10.91 19.72
N ALA A 153 -17.99 -9.66 19.43
CA ALA A 153 -17.93 -9.18 18.06
C ALA A 153 -16.84 -9.95 17.28
N ILE A 154 -17.11 -10.27 16.03
CA ILE A 154 -16.16 -10.96 15.15
C ILE A 154 -15.72 -10.04 14.02
N VAL A 155 -14.55 -10.28 13.46
CA VAL A 155 -14.12 -9.64 12.22
C VAL A 155 -14.94 -10.20 11.07
N THR A 156 -15.60 -9.32 10.31
CA THR A 156 -16.41 -9.70 9.13
C THR A 156 -15.73 -9.35 7.81
N GLN A 157 -14.81 -8.40 7.85
CA GLN A 157 -14.01 -7.97 6.73
C GLN A 157 -12.71 -7.42 7.29
N ALA A 158 -11.57 -7.96 6.88
CA ALA A 158 -10.28 -7.41 7.22
C ALA A 158 -9.29 -7.70 6.10
N SER A 159 -8.87 -6.65 5.41
CA SER A 159 -7.92 -6.79 4.34
C SER A 159 -6.90 -5.67 4.30
N TYR A 160 -5.72 -6.01 3.80
CA TYR A 160 -4.56 -5.14 3.78
C TYR A 160 -3.73 -5.33 2.51
N LEU A 161 -2.88 -4.35 2.22
CA LEU A 161 -1.81 -4.50 1.26
C LEU A 161 -0.50 -4.80 2.00
N PRO A 162 0.22 -5.87 1.63
CA PRO A 162 1.56 -6.10 2.13
C PRO A 162 2.56 -5.15 1.46
N TYR A 163 3.74 -5.02 2.04
CA TYR A 163 4.87 -4.35 1.38
C TYR A 163 5.20 -5.11 0.10
N PRO A 164 5.17 -4.44 -1.07
CA PRO A 164 5.50 -5.08 -2.34
C PRO A 164 6.92 -5.64 -2.31
N LYS A 165 7.06 -6.85 -2.82
CA LYS A 165 8.33 -7.55 -3.00
C LYS A 165 8.25 -8.40 -4.25
N ILE A 166 9.40 -8.64 -4.86
CA ILE A 166 9.50 -9.66 -5.92
C ILE A 166 9.62 -11.00 -5.21
N ASP A 167 8.68 -11.90 -5.44
CA ASP A 167 8.69 -13.25 -4.87
C ASP A 167 9.79 -14.13 -5.52
N PRO A 168 10.12 -15.29 -4.95
CA PRO A 168 11.13 -16.19 -5.51
C PRO A 168 10.82 -16.70 -6.92
N ASP A 169 9.54 -16.73 -7.30
CA ASP A 169 9.14 -17.11 -8.64
C ASP A 169 9.33 -15.95 -9.63
N GLY A 170 9.51 -14.71 -9.15
CA GLY A 170 9.67 -13.50 -9.95
C GLY A 170 8.36 -12.73 -10.17
N GLY A 171 7.32 -13.01 -9.39
CA GLY A 171 6.06 -12.27 -9.36
C GLY A 171 6.14 -11.03 -8.48
N ILE A 172 5.36 -10.00 -8.82
CA ILE A 172 5.11 -8.82 -8.01
C ILE A 172 3.61 -8.55 -7.94
N ASP A 173 3.09 -8.39 -6.73
CA ASP A 173 1.71 -8.03 -6.51
C ASP A 173 1.50 -6.53 -6.66
N VAL A 174 0.50 -6.17 -7.45
CA VAL A 174 0.10 -4.79 -7.74
C VAL A 174 -1.39 -4.74 -8.06
N SER A 175 -2.08 -3.74 -7.56
CA SER A 175 -3.49 -3.49 -7.89
C SER A 175 -3.61 -3.14 -9.38
N ARG A 176 -4.56 -3.75 -10.09
CA ARG A 176 -4.71 -3.61 -11.55
C ARG A 176 -4.84 -2.15 -11.99
N GLU A 177 -5.62 -1.35 -11.28
CA GLU A 177 -5.81 0.07 -11.60
C GLU A 177 -4.55 0.90 -11.34
N CYS A 178 -3.69 0.44 -10.42
CA CYS A 178 -2.42 1.08 -10.09
C CYS A 178 -1.27 0.68 -11.03
N TYR A 179 -1.42 -0.38 -11.85
CA TYR A 179 -0.32 -0.93 -12.64
C TYR A 179 0.36 0.09 -13.56
N ARG A 180 -0.44 0.84 -14.33
CA ARG A 180 0.11 1.84 -15.26
C ARG A 180 0.83 2.94 -14.50
N ALA A 181 0.25 3.42 -13.40
CA ALA A 181 0.88 4.41 -12.53
C ALA A 181 2.21 3.88 -11.96
N ALA A 182 2.27 2.59 -11.58
CA ALA A 182 3.48 1.94 -11.07
C ALA A 182 4.57 1.81 -12.13
N VAL A 183 4.23 1.50 -13.38
CA VAL A 183 5.19 1.47 -14.50
C VAL A 183 5.82 2.85 -14.71
N TYR A 184 5.02 3.92 -14.78
CA TYR A 184 5.54 5.28 -14.90
C TYR A 184 6.33 5.73 -13.66
N ARG A 185 5.93 5.29 -12.46
CA ARG A 185 6.67 5.57 -11.23
C ARG A 185 8.04 4.89 -11.23
N ALA A 186 8.12 3.64 -11.67
CA ALA A 186 9.39 2.92 -11.81
C ALA A 186 10.29 3.61 -12.84
N ALA A 187 9.75 4.01 -13.99
CA ALA A 187 10.48 4.79 -14.99
C ALA A 187 11.06 6.09 -14.38
N ALA A 188 10.26 6.81 -13.59
CA ALA A 188 10.71 8.02 -12.90
C ALA A 188 11.88 7.75 -11.93
N LEU A 189 11.80 6.69 -11.12
CA LEU A 189 12.85 6.31 -10.16
C LEU A 189 14.15 5.89 -10.86
N VAL A 190 14.04 5.15 -11.96
CA VAL A 190 15.19 4.71 -12.78
C VAL A 190 15.88 5.92 -13.40
N LEU A 191 15.14 6.75 -14.13
CA LEU A 191 15.66 7.96 -14.77
C LEU A 191 16.24 8.94 -13.75
N GLY A 192 15.60 9.07 -12.59
CA GLY A 192 16.10 9.91 -11.49
C GLY A 192 17.44 9.41 -10.93
N SER A 193 17.63 8.09 -10.85
CA SER A 193 18.90 7.48 -10.44
C SER A 193 20.02 7.74 -11.46
N MET A 194 19.67 7.97 -12.73
CA MET A 194 20.60 8.31 -13.82
C MET A 194 20.78 9.82 -14.03
N GLY A 195 20.05 10.68 -13.28
CA GLY A 195 20.09 12.13 -13.43
C GLY A 195 19.38 12.66 -14.68
N ASP A 196 18.50 11.87 -15.31
CA ASP A 196 17.76 12.25 -16.52
C ASP A 196 16.53 13.11 -16.15
N SER A 197 16.36 14.25 -16.83
CA SER A 197 15.28 15.21 -16.56
C SER A 197 13.89 14.68 -16.92
N LEU A 198 13.81 13.65 -17.77
CA LEU A 198 12.56 12.96 -18.10
C LEU A 198 11.90 12.31 -16.86
N SER A 199 12.68 12.05 -15.80
CA SER A 199 12.18 11.52 -14.52
C SER A 199 11.00 12.31 -13.95
N THR A 200 11.06 13.65 -14.01
CA THR A 200 9.99 14.53 -13.50
C THR A 200 8.71 14.35 -14.31
N THR A 201 8.79 14.30 -15.64
CA THR A 201 7.64 14.09 -16.51
C THR A 201 6.96 12.75 -16.21
N MET A 202 7.75 11.68 -16.05
CA MET A 202 7.23 10.35 -15.71
C MET A 202 6.53 10.33 -14.36
N LEU A 203 7.08 11.04 -13.38
CA LEU A 203 6.47 11.16 -12.07
C LEU A 203 5.10 11.84 -12.14
N GLU A 204 4.98 12.92 -12.91
CA GLU A 204 3.72 13.64 -13.07
C GLU A 204 2.68 12.82 -13.85
N ILE A 205 3.09 12.07 -14.88
CA ILE A 205 2.20 11.10 -15.55
C ILE A 205 1.70 10.06 -14.54
N SER A 206 2.60 9.47 -13.75
CA SER A 206 2.25 8.47 -12.72
C SER A 206 1.20 9.01 -11.73
N LYS A 207 1.39 10.24 -11.22
CA LYS A 207 0.42 10.88 -10.32
C LYS A 207 -0.92 11.17 -10.98
N SER A 208 -0.93 11.65 -12.22
CA SER A 208 -2.16 11.97 -12.96
C SER A 208 -3.05 10.75 -13.22
N LEU A 209 -2.48 9.54 -13.15
CA LEU A 209 -3.21 8.29 -13.30
C LEU A 209 -3.91 7.84 -12.00
N LEU A 210 -3.65 8.51 -10.86
CA LEU A 210 -4.24 8.19 -9.56
C LEU A 210 -5.36 9.16 -9.14
N THR A 211 -5.69 10.13 -10.00
CA THR A 211 -6.67 11.19 -9.74
C THR A 211 -7.91 11.05 -10.59
#